data_AF-A0A1F7ICP7-F1
#
_entry.id   AF-A0A1F7ICP7-F1
#
_cell.length_a   1.000
_cell.length_b   1.000
_cell.length_c   1.000
_cell.angle_alpha   90.00
_cell.angle_beta   90.00
_cell.angle_gamma   90.00
#
_symmetry.space_group_name_H-M   'P 1'
#
loop_
_entity.id
_entity.type
_entity.pdbx_description
1 polymer ?
#
loop_
_entity_poly.entity_id
_entity_poly.type
_entity_poly.pdbx_seq_one_letter_code
_entity_poly.pdbx_strand_id
1 'polypeptide(L)'
;MINHDYRIGIITSKGGHLFEVLQLKSFFGNYDRFWVSFKGKDTLYYLKKERVYSAFFPESRNLLNALKNFFLAFKILGQERPKYLISCGAGIAVPFLIVGKIFVKAKIIYIEPYYFIAYPSLTGRILYNFVDLFLVQHKHQLKWFPKAKYWGSLL
;
A
#
# COMPACT_ATOMS: atom_id res chain seq x y z
N MET A 1 -23.59 6.16 1.00
CA MET A 1 -23.75 4.84 1.65
C MET A 1 -22.49 4.04 1.38
N ILE A 2 -21.89 3.38 2.37
CA ILE A 2 -20.65 2.61 2.18
C ILE A 2 -20.99 1.25 1.55
N ASN A 3 -20.31 0.89 0.47
CA ASN A 3 -20.40 -0.43 -0.14
C ASN A 3 -19.58 -1.43 0.68
N HIS A 4 -20.23 -2.49 1.14
CA HIS A 4 -19.61 -3.57 1.92
C HIS A 4 -19.29 -4.83 1.10
N ASP A 5 -19.76 -4.90 -0.15
CA ASP A 5 -19.49 -6.02 -1.06
C ASP A 5 -18.01 -6.10 -1.42
N TYR A 6 -17.32 -4.95 -1.40
CA TYR A 6 -15.89 -4.84 -1.67
C TYR A 6 -15.15 -4.15 -0.54
N ARG A 7 -14.29 -4.93 0.13
CA ARG A 7 -13.35 -4.43 1.14
C ARG A 7 -11.98 -4.15 0.55
N ILE A 8 -11.44 -2.98 0.90
CA ILE A 8 -10.12 -2.49 0.47
C ILE A 8 -9.16 -2.44 1.67
N GLY A 9 -8.00 -3.07 1.54
CA GLY A 9 -6.89 -2.89 2.48
C GLY A 9 -5.91 -1.85 1.97
N ILE A 10 -5.65 -0.81 2.76
CA ILE A 10 -4.78 0.29 2.39
C ILE A 10 -3.50 0.23 3.24
N ILE A 11 -2.36 -0.03 2.59
CA ILE A 11 -1.08 -0.27 3.28
C ILE A 11 -0.14 0.89 2.97
N THR A 12 0.23 1.65 3.99
CA THR A 12 1.09 2.84 3.85
C THR A 12 1.93 3.07 5.09
N SER A 13 3.10 3.68 4.94
CA SER A 13 3.82 4.25 6.09
C SER A 13 3.17 5.55 6.54
N LYS A 14 3.75 6.17 7.58
CA LYS A 14 3.55 7.58 7.94
C LYS A 14 4.18 8.52 6.89
N GLY A 15 3.88 9.80 6.96
CA GLY A 15 4.50 10.87 6.16
C GLY A 15 3.99 10.93 4.71
N GLY A 16 4.90 11.19 3.76
CA GLY A 16 4.59 11.43 2.35
C GLY A 16 3.72 10.34 1.71
N HIS A 17 4.01 9.06 1.97
CA HIS A 17 3.21 7.95 1.46
C HIS A 17 1.75 7.98 1.95
N LEU A 18 1.52 8.36 3.21
CA LEU A 18 0.17 8.54 3.75
C LEU A 18 -0.55 9.66 3.00
N PHE A 19 0.13 10.79 2.78
CA PHE A 19 -0.43 11.91 2.04
C PHE A 19 -0.81 11.55 0.61
N GLU A 20 0.06 10.84 -0.13
CA GLU A 20 -0.23 10.37 -1.49
C GLU A 20 -1.48 9.49 -1.53
N VAL A 21 -1.58 8.51 -0.62
CA VAL A 21 -2.76 7.64 -0.58
C VAL A 21 -4.02 8.40 -0.19
N LEU A 22 -3.94 9.39 0.70
CA LEU A 22 -5.11 10.20 1.10
C LEU A 22 -5.72 10.98 -0.07
N GLN A 23 -4.95 11.31 -1.11
CA GLN A 23 -5.48 11.96 -2.33
C GLN A 23 -6.43 11.04 -3.12
N LEU A 24 -6.33 9.72 -2.91
CA LEU A 24 -7.21 8.72 -3.53
C LEU A 24 -8.52 8.52 -2.76
N LYS A 25 -8.81 9.34 -1.74
CA LYS A 25 -10.00 9.17 -0.89
C LYS A 25 -11.31 9.25 -1.67
N SER A 26 -11.39 10.04 -2.74
CA SER A 26 -12.57 10.06 -3.62
C SER A 26 -12.83 8.71 -4.30
N PHE A 27 -11.79 7.92 -4.54
CA PHE A 27 -11.87 6.60 -5.15
C PHE A 27 -12.29 5.52 -4.15
N PHE A 28 -11.61 5.41 -3.01
CA PHE A 28 -11.88 4.34 -2.03
C PHE A 28 -12.91 4.72 -0.95
N GLY A 29 -13.29 6.00 -0.83
CA GLY A 29 -14.07 6.52 0.30
C GLY A 29 -15.48 5.94 0.42
N ASN A 30 -16.04 5.43 -0.67
CA ASN A 30 -17.35 4.79 -0.70
C ASN A 30 -17.31 3.28 -0.41
N TYR A 31 -16.15 2.70 -0.11
CA TYR A 31 -15.97 1.27 0.15
C TYR A 31 -15.56 1.00 1.61
N ASP A 32 -15.96 -0.15 2.15
CA ASP A 32 -15.42 -0.64 3.42
C ASP A 32 -13.90 -0.81 3.30
N ARG A 33 -13.18 -0.36 4.32
CA ARG A 33 -11.72 -0.30 4.26
C ARG A 33 -11.10 -0.41 5.63
N PHE A 34 -9.88 -0.90 5.61
CA PHE A 34 -8.98 -0.86 6.76
C PHE A 34 -7.61 -0.37 6.29
N TRP A 35 -6.85 0.10 7.25
CA TRP A 35 -5.53 0.65 7.04
C TRP A 35 -4.50 -0.16 7.80
N VAL A 36 -3.32 -0.29 7.22
CA VAL A 36 -2.13 -0.78 7.90
C VAL A 36 -1.09 0.32 7.81
N SER A 37 -0.64 0.81 8.97
CA SER A 37 0.38 1.85 9.04
C SER A 37 1.13 1.80 10.37
N PHE A 38 2.05 2.75 10.58
CA PHE A 38 2.76 2.91 11.85
C PHE A 38 2.06 3.90 12.76
N LYS A 39 2.25 3.75 14.06
CA LYS A 39 1.80 4.77 15.02
C LYS A 39 2.61 6.06 14.81
N GLY A 40 1.92 7.17 14.60
CA GLY A 40 2.48 8.49 14.35
C GLY A 40 1.44 9.58 14.58
N LYS A 41 1.86 10.82 14.80
CA LYS A 41 0.94 11.96 15.01
C LYS A 41 0.04 12.17 13.79
N ASP A 42 0.61 12.05 12.60
CA ASP A 42 -0.06 12.14 11.31
C ASP A 42 -1.07 11.02 11.10
N THR A 43 -0.68 9.76 11.30
CA THR A 43 -1.59 8.62 11.14
C THR A 43 -2.74 8.69 12.15
N LEU A 44 -2.45 9.04 13.40
CA LEU A 44 -3.49 9.26 14.42
C LEU A 44 -4.44 10.40 14.05
N TYR A 45 -3.95 11.50 13.48
CA TYR A 45 -4.78 12.64 13.11
C TYR A 45 -5.66 12.34 11.89
N TYR A 46 -5.05 11.88 10.78
CA TYR A 46 -5.74 11.68 9.51
C TYR A 46 -6.64 10.45 9.49
N LEU A 47 -6.30 9.39 10.25
CA LEU A 47 -7.01 8.12 10.26
C LEU A 47 -7.83 7.89 11.54
N LYS A 48 -8.10 8.93 12.34
CA LYS A 48 -8.83 8.82 13.63
C LYS A 48 -10.23 8.18 13.55
N LYS A 49 -10.86 8.20 12.38
CA LYS A 49 -12.20 7.61 12.13
C LYS A 49 -12.13 6.32 11.31
N GLU A 50 -10.93 5.80 11.07
CA GLU A 50 -10.71 4.64 10.20
C GLU A 50 -10.30 3.43 11.05
N ARG A 51 -10.50 2.22 10.49
CA ARG A 51 -10.01 0.98 11.11
C ARG A 51 -8.53 0.82 10.80
N VAL A 52 -7.65 1.07 11.76
CA VAL A 52 -6.19 1.07 11.56
C VAL A 52 -5.50 0.00 12.38
N TYR A 53 -4.71 -0.84 11.71
CA TYR A 53 -3.80 -1.80 12.32
C TYR A 53 -2.39 -1.22 12.37
N SER A 54 -1.80 -1.23 13.57
CA SER A 54 -0.44 -0.75 13.80
C SER A 54 0.58 -1.84 13.48
N ALA A 55 1.48 -1.54 12.57
CA ALA A 55 2.57 -2.42 12.18
C ALA A 55 3.88 -2.15 12.92
N PHE A 56 4.85 -3.05 12.75
CA PHE A 56 6.16 -2.98 13.39
C PHE A 56 7.09 -2.04 12.61
N PHE A 57 7.61 -1.02 13.30
CA PHE A 57 8.54 -0.02 12.79
C PHE A 57 9.92 -0.17 13.48
N PRO A 58 11.05 0.13 12.84
CA PRO A 58 11.23 0.53 11.44
C PRO A 58 11.09 -0.65 10.47
N GLU A 59 10.62 -0.38 9.27
CA GLU A 59 10.47 -1.36 8.18
C GLU A 59 11.67 -1.39 7.23
N SER A 60 12.40 -0.28 7.10
CA SER A 60 13.58 -0.21 6.23
C SER A 60 14.79 -0.87 6.88
N ARG A 61 15.46 -1.75 6.15
CA ARG A 61 16.71 -2.43 6.57
C ARG A 61 16.59 -3.19 7.91
N ASN A 62 15.38 -3.60 8.29
CA ASN A 62 15.13 -4.36 9.50
C ASN A 62 14.38 -5.65 9.19
N LEU A 63 15.14 -6.73 8.98
CA LEU A 63 14.58 -8.04 8.59
C LEU A 63 13.67 -8.64 9.67
N LEU A 64 13.99 -8.41 10.95
CA LEU A 64 13.17 -8.89 12.07
C LEU A 64 11.77 -8.26 12.03
N ASN A 65 11.69 -6.95 11.80
CA ASN A 65 10.40 -6.27 11.67
C ASN A 65 9.69 -6.64 10.37
N ALA A 66 10.40 -6.89 9.27
CA ALA A 66 9.79 -7.41 8.05
C ALA A 66 9.12 -8.77 8.29
N LEU A 67 9.77 -9.67 9.04
CA LEU A 67 9.20 -10.97 9.41
C LEU A 67 8.01 -10.82 10.37
N LYS A 68 8.10 -9.94 11.38
CA LYS A 68 6.95 -9.64 12.26
C LYS A 68 5.76 -9.09 11.47
N ASN A 69 6.03 -8.20 10.51
CA ASN A 69 5.00 -7.64 9.62
C ASN A 69 4.42 -8.68 8.66
N PHE A 70 5.20 -9.68 8.25
CA PHE A 70 4.70 -10.81 7.47
C PHE A 70 3.67 -11.63 8.26
N PHE A 71 3.99 -12.04 9.50
CA PHE A 71 3.02 -12.73 10.37
C PHE A 71 1.80 -11.87 10.72
N LEU A 72 2.02 -10.58 10.95
CA LEU A 72 0.94 -9.63 11.15
C LEU A 72 0.01 -9.55 9.93
N ALA A 73 0.58 -9.56 8.72
CA ALA A 73 -0.19 -9.59 7.48
C ALA A 73 -1.05 -10.84 7.37
N PHE A 74 -0.54 -12.03 7.72
CA PHE A 74 -1.35 -13.25 7.73
C PHE A 74 -2.58 -13.11 8.63
N LYS A 75 -2.36 -12.62 9.86
CA LYS A 75 -3.44 -12.45 10.83
C LYS A 75 -4.48 -11.46 10.33
N ILE A 76 -4.06 -10.26 9.94
CA ILE A 76 -4.98 -9.19 9.54
C ILE A 76 -5.70 -9.56 8.24
N LEU A 77 -4.97 -10.00 7.22
CA LEU A 77 -5.57 -10.26 5.91
C LEU A 77 -6.45 -11.51 5.93
N GLY A 78 -6.15 -12.50 6.77
CA GLY A 78 -7.03 -13.66 6.98
C GLY A 78 -8.35 -13.31 7.68
N GLN A 79 -8.33 -12.33 8.59
CA GLN A 79 -9.52 -11.80 9.26
C GLN A 79 -10.32 -10.87 8.37
N GLU A 80 -9.64 -9.95 7.68
CA GLU A 80 -10.29 -8.91 6.89
C GLU A 80 -10.76 -9.40 5.51
N ARG A 81 -10.04 -10.35 4.91
CA ARG A 81 -10.31 -10.90 3.57
C ARG A 81 -10.60 -9.81 2.51
N PRO A 82 -9.70 -8.82 2.34
CA PRO A 82 -9.91 -7.78 1.34
C PRO A 82 -9.95 -8.36 -0.08
N LYS A 83 -10.80 -7.77 -0.92
CA LYS A 83 -10.78 -8.04 -2.36
C LYS A 83 -9.62 -7.30 -3.05
N TYR A 84 -9.29 -6.10 -2.57
CA TYR A 84 -8.24 -5.26 -3.13
C TYR A 84 -7.26 -4.81 -2.05
N LEU A 85 -5.97 -4.78 -2.40
CA LEU A 85 -4.93 -4.14 -1.61
C LEU A 85 -4.31 -2.99 -2.39
N ILE A 86 -4.14 -1.83 -1.74
CA ILE A 86 -3.61 -0.61 -2.34
C ILE A 86 -2.41 -0.11 -1.53
N SER A 87 -1.35 0.34 -2.21
CA SER A 87 -0.22 1.03 -1.59
C SER A 87 0.44 2.05 -2.53
N CYS A 88 0.90 3.18 -1.99
CA CYS A 88 1.74 4.16 -2.69
C CYS A 88 3.21 4.07 -2.23
N GLY A 89 3.80 2.87 -2.22
CA GLY A 89 5.25 2.69 -2.16
C GLY A 89 5.97 2.68 -0.82
N ALA A 90 5.29 2.39 0.28
CA ALA A 90 5.94 2.19 1.58
C ALA A 90 6.66 0.83 1.70
N GLY A 91 7.76 0.74 2.44
CA GLY A 91 8.50 -0.52 2.64
C GLY A 91 7.67 -1.65 3.28
N ILE A 92 6.71 -1.27 4.14
CA ILE A 92 5.75 -2.19 4.75
C ILE A 92 4.80 -2.84 3.73
N ALA A 93 4.64 -2.26 2.55
CA ALA A 93 3.79 -2.83 1.52
C ALA A 93 4.25 -4.23 1.12
N VAL A 94 5.56 -4.49 1.09
CA VAL A 94 6.12 -5.77 0.61
C VAL A 94 5.52 -6.98 1.33
N PRO A 95 5.63 -7.14 2.67
CA PRO A 95 5.07 -8.31 3.35
C PRO A 95 3.54 -8.41 3.21
N PHE A 96 2.82 -7.30 3.31
CA PHE A 96 1.35 -7.32 3.25
C PHE A 96 0.81 -7.67 1.86
N LEU A 97 1.39 -7.08 0.82
CA LEU A 97 0.99 -7.35 -0.55
C LEU A 97 1.34 -8.78 -0.93
N ILE A 98 2.53 -9.28 -0.58
CA ILE A 98 2.90 -10.68 -0.82
C ILE A 98 1.92 -11.65 -0.19
N VAL A 99 1.60 -11.46 1.10
CA VAL A 99 0.66 -12.34 1.79
C VAL A 99 -0.74 -12.23 1.19
N GLY A 100 -1.20 -11.02 0.89
CA GLY A 100 -2.52 -10.79 0.31
C GLY A 100 -2.74 -11.47 -1.04
N LYS A 101 -1.73 -11.46 -1.91
CA LYS A 101 -1.81 -12.13 -3.22
C LYS A 101 -1.86 -13.64 -3.10
N ILE A 102 -0.93 -14.22 -2.32
CA ILE A 102 -0.70 -15.66 -2.31
C ILE A 102 -1.77 -16.36 -1.50
N PHE A 103 -2.06 -15.85 -0.29
CA PHE A 103 -2.90 -16.56 0.68
C PHE A 103 -4.34 -16.08 0.68
N VAL A 104 -4.59 -14.79 0.39
CA VAL A 104 -5.94 -14.21 0.37
C VAL A 104 -6.49 -14.07 -1.05
N LYS A 105 -5.62 -14.21 -2.08
CA LYS A 105 -5.98 -14.01 -3.50
C LYS A 105 -6.53 -12.62 -3.79
N ALA A 106 -6.12 -11.62 -2.99
CA ALA A 106 -6.49 -10.23 -3.20
C ALA A 106 -5.86 -9.69 -4.49
N LYS A 107 -6.57 -8.78 -5.15
CA LYS A 107 -6.05 -8.02 -6.29
C LYS A 107 -5.19 -6.86 -5.79
N ILE A 108 -3.96 -6.75 -6.28
CA ILE A 108 -3.02 -5.73 -5.81
C ILE A 108 -2.91 -4.59 -6.80
N ILE A 109 -3.09 -3.39 -6.27
CA ILE A 109 -2.83 -2.13 -6.94
C ILE A 109 -1.67 -1.45 -6.22
N TYR A 110 -0.59 -1.22 -6.94
CA TYR A 110 0.59 -0.54 -6.41
C TYR A 110 0.88 0.71 -7.23
N ILE A 111 1.14 1.81 -6.54
CA ILE A 111 1.47 3.09 -7.15
C ILE A 111 2.89 3.45 -6.74
N GLU A 112 3.78 3.60 -7.72
CA GLU A 112 5.15 4.02 -7.46
C GLU A 112 5.13 5.49 -6.97
N PRO A 113 5.85 5.82 -5.87
CA PRO A 113 5.87 7.18 -5.36
C PRO A 113 6.46 8.15 -6.38
N TYR A 114 5.97 9.39 -6.38
CA TYR A 114 6.30 10.35 -7.43
C TYR A 114 7.80 10.68 -7.51
N TYR A 115 8.46 10.76 -6.36
CA TYR A 115 9.86 11.21 -6.24
C TYR A 115 10.90 10.20 -6.74
N PHE A 116 10.53 8.96 -7.07
CA PHE A 116 11.42 7.96 -7.66
C PHE A 116 11.53 8.12 -9.19
N ILE A 117 12.05 9.27 -9.64
CA ILE A 117 12.21 9.59 -11.08
C ILE A 117 13.58 9.15 -11.58
N ALA A 118 14.64 9.52 -10.84
CA ALA A 118 16.02 9.24 -11.22
C ALA A 118 16.37 7.74 -11.10
N TYR A 119 15.76 7.05 -10.15
CA TYR A 119 15.89 5.61 -9.92
C TYR A 119 14.60 5.07 -9.31
N PRO A 120 14.28 3.78 -9.49
CA PRO A 120 13.07 3.17 -8.95
C PRO A 120 13.21 2.86 -7.45
N SER A 121 12.09 2.83 -6.74
CA SER A 121 12.03 2.40 -5.35
C SER A 121 12.37 0.92 -5.21
N LEU A 122 12.98 0.52 -4.09
CA LEU A 122 13.25 -0.89 -3.81
C LEU A 122 11.94 -1.69 -3.71
N THR A 123 10.93 -1.12 -3.06
CA THR A 123 9.59 -1.69 -2.96
C THR A 123 8.97 -1.95 -4.33
N GLY A 124 9.03 -0.96 -5.22
CA GLY A 124 8.52 -1.04 -6.59
C GLY A 124 9.24 -2.12 -7.38
N ARG A 125 10.58 -2.18 -7.31
CA ARG A 125 11.37 -3.24 -7.92
C ARG A 125 10.96 -4.65 -7.46
N ILE A 126 10.72 -4.83 -6.16
CA ILE A 126 10.31 -6.13 -5.59
C ILE A 126 8.90 -6.50 -6.07
N LEU A 127 7.98 -5.54 -6.05
CA LEU A 127 6.56 -5.80 -6.31
C LEU A 127 6.19 -5.79 -7.80
N TYR A 128 7.06 -5.29 -8.67
CA TYR A 128 6.74 -5.00 -10.07
C TYR A 128 6.14 -6.19 -10.84
N ASN A 129 6.68 -7.40 -10.65
CA ASN A 129 6.17 -8.60 -11.32
C ASN A 129 5.10 -9.35 -10.51
N PHE A 130 4.68 -8.80 -9.39
CA PHE A 130 3.84 -9.48 -8.41
C PHE A 130 2.42 -8.89 -8.33
N VAL A 131 2.28 -7.60 -8.62
CA VAL A 131 1.01 -6.88 -8.52
C VAL A 131 0.14 -7.05 -9.76
N ASP A 132 -1.18 -6.91 -9.60
CA ASP A 132 -2.12 -6.98 -10.74
C ASP A 132 -2.14 -5.67 -11.55
N LEU A 133 -1.97 -4.54 -10.87
CA LEU A 133 -1.91 -3.23 -11.49
C LEU A 133 -0.78 -2.42 -10.87
N PHE A 134 0.22 -2.09 -11.68
CA PHE A 134 1.32 -1.21 -11.32
C PHE A 134 1.11 0.16 -11.98
N LEU A 135 0.95 1.21 -11.19
CA LEU A 135 0.77 2.58 -11.66
C LEU A 135 2.04 3.40 -11.41
N VAL A 136 2.34 4.31 -12.33
CA VAL A 136 3.41 5.29 -12.17
C VAL A 136 2.86 6.71 -12.32
N GLN A 137 3.47 7.64 -11.60
CA GLN A 137 3.01 9.03 -11.51
C GLN A 137 3.76 9.98 -12.43
N HIS A 138 4.95 9.58 -12.91
CA HIS A 138 5.74 10.34 -13.90
C HIS A 138 6.15 9.44 -15.08
N LYS A 139 6.06 9.95 -16.32
CA LYS A 139 6.36 9.17 -17.54
C LYS A 139 7.78 8.58 -17.54
N HIS A 140 8.76 9.27 -16.95
CA HIS A 140 10.14 8.77 -16.84
C HIS A 140 10.25 7.46 -16.04
N GLN A 141 9.33 7.20 -15.11
CA GLN A 141 9.31 5.95 -14.33
C GLN A 141 9.03 4.73 -15.21
N LEU A 142 8.39 4.92 -16.36
CA LEU A 142 8.18 3.84 -17.35
C LEU A 142 9.49 3.30 -17.91
N LYS A 143 10.59 4.06 -17.84
CA LYS A 143 11.93 3.54 -18.20
C LYS A 143 12.34 2.37 -17.30
N TRP A 144 11.98 2.43 -16.02
CA TRP A 144 12.26 1.39 -15.02
C TRP A 144 11.16 0.34 -14.95
N PHE A 145 9.92 0.74 -15.26
CA PHE A 145 8.74 -0.12 -15.19
C PHE A 145 7.94 -0.10 -16.50
N PRO A 146 8.43 -0.71 -17.60
CA PRO A 146 7.78 -0.62 -18.92
C PRO A 146 6.35 -1.17 -19.02
N LYS A 147 5.97 -2.09 -18.12
CA LYS A 147 4.63 -2.71 -18.03
C LYS A 147 3.69 -1.90 -17.14
N ALA A 148 4.18 -0.89 -16.45
CA ALA A 148 3.35 -0.04 -15.61
C ALA A 148 2.44 0.86 -16.46
N LYS A 149 1.29 1.21 -15.91
CA LYS A 149 0.38 2.18 -16.52
C LYS A 149 0.66 3.57 -15.94
N TYR A 150 0.92 4.54 -16.80
CA TYR A 150 0.97 5.94 -16.39
C TYR A 150 -0.43 6.42 -15.97
N TRP A 151 -0.54 6.95 -14.75
CA TRP A 151 -1.80 7.41 -14.17
C TRP A 151 -1.85 8.93 -13.96
N GLY A 152 -0.70 9.61 -13.93
CA GLY A 152 -0.61 11.02 -13.56
C GLY A 152 -0.20 11.22 -12.10
N SER A 153 0.01 12.48 -11.71
CA SER A 153 0.46 12.84 -10.37
C SER A 153 -0.68 12.83 -9.37
N LEU A 154 -0.45 12.28 -8.17
CA LEU A 154 -1.34 12.42 -7.02
C LEU A 154 -1.07 13.73 -6.25
N LEU A 155 0.05 14.39 -6.52
CA LEU A 155 0.51 15.63 -5.89
C LEU A 155 0.55 16.79 -6.89
#